data_AF-A0A2I7JXK7-F1
#
_entry.id   AF-A0A2I7JXK7-F1
#
_cell.length_a   1.000
_cell.length_b   1.000
_cell.length_c   1.000
_cell.angle_alpha   90.00
_cell.angle_beta   90.00
_cell.angle_gamma   90.00
#
_symmetry.space_group_name_H-M   'P 1'
#
loop_
_entity.id
_entity.type
_entity.pdbx_description
1 polymer ?
#
loop_
_entity_poly.entity_id
_entity_poly.type
_entity_poly.pdbx_seq_one_letter_code
_entity_poly.pdbx_strand_id
1 'polypeptide(L)'
;MIRAGIISPLLLAACVQAPQTSQAPFNPDYQGVETRLLDGDLVQFHVAMIGARNSADLDNYAECAAAQYALIRGYGFARHVRTKMKQEGGVQTADAVYTISPSLPRGLRTIDAEVVVADCEANGIPTV
;
A
#
# COMPACT_ATOMS: atom_id res chain seq x y z
N MET A 1 9.06 -67.69 -23.14
CA MET A 1 10.01 -66.55 -23.14
C MET A 1 9.20 -65.27 -23.31
N ILE A 2 9.07 -64.53 -22.20
CA ILE A 2 8.75 -63.10 -22.00
C ILE A 2 7.77 -62.43 -22.98
N ARG A 3 6.55 -62.13 -22.51
CA ARG A 3 5.75 -60.99 -22.97
C ARG A 3 5.49 -60.06 -21.79
N ALA A 4 6.14 -58.90 -21.80
CA ALA A 4 6.00 -57.84 -20.82
C ALA A 4 4.62 -57.18 -20.96
N GLY A 5 3.81 -57.23 -19.90
CA GLY A 5 2.60 -56.45 -19.76
C GLY A 5 2.92 -55.16 -18.99
N ILE A 6 3.14 -54.08 -19.72
CA ILE A 6 3.32 -52.72 -19.18
C ILE A 6 1.93 -52.21 -18.80
N ILE A 7 1.66 -52.05 -17.50
CA ILE A 7 0.49 -51.30 -17.00
C ILE A 7 1.04 -49.97 -16.49
N SER A 8 0.92 -48.92 -17.30
CA SER A 8 1.29 -47.54 -16.96
C SER A 8 0.04 -46.76 -16.56
N PRO A 9 0.13 -45.84 -15.58
CA PRO A 9 -1.02 -45.29 -14.85
C PRO A 9 -1.73 -44.19 -15.65
N LEU A 10 -3.06 -44.19 -15.59
CA LEU A 10 -3.90 -43.12 -16.11
C LEU A 10 -3.87 -41.93 -15.13
N LEU A 11 -3.01 -40.94 -15.39
CA LEU A 11 -2.99 -39.68 -14.66
C LEU A 11 -4.08 -38.75 -15.22
N LEU A 12 -5.14 -38.52 -14.45
CA LEU A 12 -6.15 -37.50 -14.71
C LEU A 12 -5.55 -36.11 -14.44
N ALA A 13 -5.04 -35.45 -15.48
CA ALA A 13 -4.70 -34.03 -15.45
C ALA A 13 -5.96 -33.19 -15.72
N ALA A 14 -6.69 -32.81 -14.67
CA ALA A 14 -7.73 -31.79 -14.75
C ALA A 14 -7.08 -30.41 -14.57
N CYS A 15 -6.60 -29.81 -15.66
CA CYS A 15 -6.33 -28.37 -15.67
C CYS A 15 -7.66 -27.63 -15.82
N VAL A 16 -8.17 -27.10 -14.71
CA VAL A 16 -9.18 -26.04 -14.74
C VAL A 16 -8.41 -24.73 -14.93
N GLN A 17 -8.43 -24.20 -16.15
CA GLN A 17 -8.06 -22.81 -16.41
C GLN A 17 -9.12 -21.94 -15.75
N ALA A 18 -8.77 -21.33 -14.61
CA ALA A 18 -9.59 -20.30 -14.00
C ALA A 18 -9.73 -19.12 -14.98
N PRO A 19 -10.93 -18.56 -15.15
CA PRO A 19 -11.12 -17.40 -16.00
C PRO A 19 -10.27 -16.24 -15.48
N GLN A 20 -9.35 -15.77 -16.32
CA GLN A 20 -8.60 -14.55 -16.05
C GLN A 20 -9.57 -13.39 -16.21
N THR A 21 -10.14 -12.90 -15.10
CA THR A 21 -10.90 -11.66 -15.12
C THR A 21 -9.95 -10.55 -15.51
N SER A 22 -10.12 -10.02 -16.72
CA SER A 22 -9.43 -8.83 -17.21
C SER A 22 -9.64 -7.70 -16.20
N GLN A 23 -8.64 -7.45 -15.37
CA GLN A 23 -8.69 -6.35 -14.41
C GLN A 23 -8.72 -5.04 -15.21
N ALA A 24 -9.71 -4.20 -14.92
CA ALA A 24 -9.78 -2.87 -15.50
C ALA A 24 -8.45 -2.13 -15.26
N PRO A 25 -8.00 -1.27 -16.20
CA PRO A 25 -6.77 -0.51 -16.02
C PRO A 25 -6.81 0.27 -14.71
N PHE A 26 -5.72 0.19 -13.92
CA PHE A 26 -5.59 0.93 -12.67
C PHE A 26 -5.29 2.39 -12.99
N ASN A 27 -6.29 3.24 -12.79
CA ASN A 27 -6.20 4.68 -13.00
C ASN A 27 -6.78 5.41 -11.77
N PRO A 28 -6.03 5.45 -10.66
CA PRO A 28 -6.50 6.06 -9.42
C PRO A 28 -6.63 7.57 -9.58
N ASP A 29 -7.68 8.13 -8.98
CA ASP A 29 -7.85 9.57 -8.85
C ASP A 29 -7.60 9.94 -7.39
N TYR A 30 -6.45 10.57 -7.13
CA TYR A 30 -6.01 11.00 -5.81
C TYR A 30 -6.61 12.36 -5.47
N GLN A 31 -7.48 12.41 -4.47
CA GLN A 31 -8.29 13.59 -4.12
C GLN A 31 -7.58 14.52 -3.11
N GLY A 32 -6.26 14.41 -2.99
CA GLY A 32 -5.45 15.21 -2.06
C GLY A 32 -5.24 14.58 -0.68
N VAL A 33 -4.49 15.29 0.15
CA VAL A 33 -4.06 14.89 1.50
C VAL A 33 -4.36 16.03 2.47
N GLU A 34 -5.12 15.75 3.53
CA GLU A 34 -5.22 16.67 4.68
C GLU A 34 -4.28 16.21 5.79
N THR A 35 -3.34 17.09 6.16
CA THR A 35 -2.37 16.81 7.23
C THR A 35 -2.77 17.52 8.52
N ARG A 36 -2.80 16.79 9.64
CA ARG A 36 -3.09 17.34 10.97
C ARG A 36 -2.04 16.87 11.97
N LEU A 37 -1.26 17.81 12.52
CA LEU A 37 -0.42 17.54 13.69
C LEU A 37 -1.34 17.26 14.90
N LEU A 38 -1.14 16.13 15.56
CA LEU A 38 -1.94 15.74 16.73
C LEU A 38 -1.27 16.20 18.01
N ASP A 39 -0.11 15.63 18.34
CA ASP A 39 0.69 15.98 19.51
C ASP A 39 2.15 15.56 19.31
N GLY A 40 3.10 16.39 19.72
CA GLY A 40 4.53 16.14 19.57
C GLY A 40 4.92 15.74 18.14
N ASP A 41 5.25 14.47 17.97
CA ASP A 41 5.67 13.83 16.71
C ASP A 41 4.58 12.97 16.05
N LEU A 42 3.36 12.95 16.61
CA LEU A 42 2.21 12.25 16.04
C LEU A 42 1.48 13.13 15.03
N VAL A 43 1.32 12.61 13.83
CA VAL A 43 0.69 13.30 12.70
C VAL A 43 -0.36 12.39 12.09
N GLN A 44 -1.54 12.96 11.82
CA GLN A 44 -2.60 12.32 11.06
C GLN A 44 -2.55 12.79 9.61
N PHE A 45 -2.73 11.85 8.70
CA PHE A 45 -2.94 12.07 7.28
C PHE A 45 -4.30 11.50 6.91
N HIS A 46 -5.21 12.37 6.49
CA HIS A 46 -6.48 11.98 5.89
C HIS A 46 -6.31 12.03 4.38
N VAL A 47 -6.44 10.88 3.73
CA VAL A 47 -6.31 10.75 2.28
C VAL A 47 -7.61 10.24 1.67
N ALA A 48 -7.91 10.70 0.46
CA ALA A 48 -9.07 10.26 -0.30
C ALA A 48 -8.66 9.91 -1.73
N MET A 49 -9.21 8.82 -2.26
CA MET A 49 -9.00 8.45 -3.66
C MET A 49 -10.21 7.71 -4.24
N ILE A 50 -10.32 7.72 -5.56
CA ILE A 50 -11.27 6.91 -6.33
C ILE A 50 -10.50 5.87 -7.12
N GLY A 51 -11.07 4.67 -7.27
CA GLY A 51 -10.46 3.61 -8.07
C GLY A 51 -9.39 2.80 -7.34
N ALA A 52 -9.38 2.84 -6.01
CA ALA A 52 -8.54 1.94 -5.22
C ALA A 52 -8.97 0.48 -5.44
N ARG A 53 -8.01 -0.40 -5.69
CA ARG A 53 -8.25 -1.84 -5.90
C ARG A 53 -8.48 -2.55 -4.58
N ASN A 54 -7.80 -2.12 -3.52
CA ASN A 54 -7.90 -2.63 -2.17
C ASN A 54 -7.31 -1.61 -1.17
N SER A 55 -7.30 -1.97 0.12
CA SER A 55 -6.77 -1.14 1.19
C SER A 55 -5.31 -0.74 1.01
N ALA A 56 -4.49 -1.55 0.34
CA ALA A 56 -3.07 -1.25 0.15
C ALA A 56 -2.86 0.01 -0.71
N ASP A 57 -3.75 0.33 -1.65
CA ASP A 57 -3.61 1.56 -2.45
C ASP A 57 -3.78 2.81 -1.57
N LEU A 58 -4.69 2.77 -0.60
CA LEU A 58 -4.88 3.84 0.40
C LEU A 58 -3.73 3.90 1.41
N ASP A 59 -3.26 2.75 1.90
CA ASP A 59 -2.11 2.70 2.82
C ASP A 59 -0.85 3.26 2.14
N ASN A 60 -0.58 2.88 0.88
CA ASN A 60 0.56 3.41 0.12
C ASN A 60 0.43 4.94 -0.07
N TYR A 61 -0.77 5.43 -0.40
CA TYR A 61 -0.98 6.86 -0.56
C TYR A 61 -0.75 7.64 0.76
N ALA A 62 -1.27 7.11 1.88
CA ALA A 62 -1.02 7.70 3.20
C ALA A 62 0.46 7.61 3.62
N GLU A 63 1.15 6.54 3.24
CA GLU A 63 2.58 6.35 3.50
C GLU A 63 3.43 7.36 2.72
N CYS A 64 3.11 7.59 1.45
CA CYS A 64 3.74 8.63 0.62
C CYS A 64 3.58 10.03 1.21
N ALA A 65 2.37 10.37 1.67
CA ALA A 65 2.11 11.61 2.38
C ALA A 65 2.95 11.74 3.66
N ALA A 66 2.98 10.68 4.48
CA ALA A 66 3.71 10.66 5.74
C ALA A 66 5.23 10.81 5.55
N ALA A 67 5.80 10.11 4.56
CA ALA A 67 7.22 10.18 4.24
C ALA A 67 7.62 11.59 3.78
N GLN A 68 6.89 12.17 2.83
CA GLN A 68 7.19 13.52 2.36
C GLN A 68 7.04 14.56 3.46
N TYR A 69 6.02 14.42 4.32
CA TYR A 69 5.85 15.31 5.46
C TYR A 69 7.00 15.20 6.46
N ALA A 70 7.51 13.99 6.73
CA ALA A 70 8.68 13.80 7.59
C ALA A 70 9.89 14.60 7.05
N LEU A 71 10.18 14.49 5.75
CA LEU A 71 11.27 15.24 5.11
C LEU A 71 11.06 16.76 5.21
N ILE A 72 9.84 17.26 4.97
CA ILE A 72 9.50 18.69 5.09
C ILE A 72 9.79 19.21 6.51
N ARG A 73 9.61 18.36 7.52
CA ARG A 73 9.88 18.67 8.94
C ARG A 73 11.34 18.47 9.35
N GLY A 74 12.21 18.04 8.42
CA GLY A 74 13.63 17.78 8.68
C GLY A 74 13.91 16.45 9.38
N TYR A 75 13.02 15.47 9.22
CA TYR A 75 13.16 14.12 9.77
C TYR A 75 13.39 13.09 8.66
N GLY A 76 14.16 12.05 8.96
CA GLY A 76 14.46 10.97 8.01
C GLY A 76 13.57 9.74 8.15
N PHE A 77 12.72 9.67 9.19
CA PHE A 77 11.93 8.47 9.47
C PHE A 77 10.49 8.77 9.84
N ALA A 78 9.63 7.79 9.58
CA ALA A 78 8.29 7.73 10.12
C ALA A 78 7.99 6.31 10.65
N ARG A 79 6.98 6.18 11.51
CA ARG A 79 6.47 4.89 11.96
C ARG A 79 4.96 4.90 11.90
N HIS A 80 4.39 3.91 11.24
CA HIS A 80 2.95 3.73 11.19
C HIS A 80 2.40 3.36 12.58
N VAL A 81 1.35 4.06 13.02
CA VAL A 81 0.65 3.78 14.28
C VAL A 81 -0.67 3.08 14.01
N ARG A 82 -1.48 3.60 13.08
CA ARG A 82 -2.77 3.00 12.67
C ARG A 82 -3.29 3.59 11.37
N THR A 83 -4.10 2.83 10.65
CA THR A 83 -4.98 3.34 9.58
C THR A 83 -6.42 2.95 9.90
N LYS A 84 -7.37 3.85 9.68
CA LYS A 84 -8.80 3.53 9.59
C LYS A 84 -9.29 3.86 8.19
N MET A 85 -10.00 2.94 7.55
CA MET A 85 -10.48 3.11 6.18
C MET A 85 -11.99 3.13 6.13
N LYS A 86 -12.52 3.85 5.14
CA LYS A 86 -13.94 3.92 4.83
C LYS A 86 -14.12 3.97 3.32
N GLN A 87 -15.26 3.45 2.86
CA GLN A 87 -15.71 3.60 1.48
C GLN A 87 -17.13 4.12 1.48
N GLU A 88 -17.38 5.21 0.76
CA GLU A 88 -18.70 5.83 0.63
C GLU A 88 -18.82 6.52 -0.73
N GLY A 89 -19.94 6.33 -1.43
CA GLY A 89 -20.19 7.00 -2.72
C GLY A 89 -19.14 6.70 -3.80
N GLY A 90 -18.42 5.57 -3.73
CA GLY A 90 -17.35 5.24 -4.68
C GLY A 90 -16.00 5.89 -4.37
N VAL A 91 -15.91 6.71 -3.31
CA VAL A 91 -14.66 7.27 -2.78
C VAL A 91 -14.16 6.36 -1.65
N GLN A 92 -12.86 6.08 -1.65
CA GLN A 92 -12.16 5.38 -0.60
C GLN A 92 -11.35 6.41 0.19
N THR A 93 -11.46 6.40 1.52
CA THR A 93 -10.75 7.33 2.39
C THR A 93 -9.97 6.58 3.46
N ALA A 94 -8.83 7.11 3.88
CA ALA A 94 -8.05 6.59 4.99
C ALA A 94 -7.59 7.68 5.96
N ASP A 95 -7.80 7.44 7.25
CA ASP A 95 -7.23 8.19 8.36
C ASP A 95 -6.03 7.43 8.91
N ALA A 96 -4.84 7.78 8.45
CA ALA A 96 -3.60 7.17 8.91
C ALA A 96 -2.89 8.07 9.93
N VAL A 97 -2.31 7.45 10.96
CA VAL A 97 -1.53 8.16 11.99
C VAL A 97 -0.13 7.59 12.00
N TYR A 98 0.85 8.49 11.97
CA TYR A 98 2.27 8.17 12.01
C TYR A 98 2.96 8.96 13.12
N THR A 99 4.04 8.38 13.64
CA THR A 99 5.06 9.11 14.40
C THR A 99 6.19 9.49 13.44
N ILE A 100 6.59 10.76 13.37
CA ILE A 100 7.78 11.19 12.60
C ILE A 100 9.01 11.28 13.52
N SER A 101 10.21 10.99 13.02
CA SER A 101 11.39 10.88 13.89
C SER A 101 12.71 11.22 13.18
N PRO A 102 13.65 11.92 13.85
CA PRO A 102 14.97 12.22 13.29
C PRO A 102 15.88 10.97 13.19
N SER A 103 15.60 9.92 13.98
CA SER A 103 16.36 8.67 14.00
C SER A 103 15.42 7.47 13.88
N LEU A 104 15.94 6.31 13.50
CA LEU A 104 15.14 5.08 13.34
C LEU A 104 14.28 4.81 14.60
N PRO A 105 12.94 4.92 14.51
CA PRO A 105 12.07 4.73 15.67
C PRO A 105 11.98 3.25 16.06
N ARG A 106 11.75 2.97 17.34
CA ARG A 106 11.52 1.59 17.81
C ARG A 106 10.16 1.07 17.36
N GLY A 107 10.07 -0.23 17.12
CA GLY A 107 8.83 -0.94 16.80
C GLY A 107 8.80 -1.49 15.39
N LEU A 108 7.61 -1.85 14.93
CA LEU A 108 7.37 -2.39 13.58
C LEU A 108 6.91 -1.27 12.65
N ARG A 109 6.94 -1.53 11.34
CA ARG A 109 6.44 -0.62 10.29
C ARG A 109 7.09 0.77 10.35
N THR A 110 8.42 0.75 10.49
CA THR A 110 9.28 1.91 10.37
C THR A 110 9.55 2.17 8.90
N ILE A 111 9.58 3.45 8.54
CA ILE A 111 9.74 3.94 7.18
C ILE A 111 11.00 4.81 7.17
N ASP A 112 11.84 4.58 6.18
CA ASP A 112 12.86 5.52 5.72
C ASP A 112 12.18 6.49 4.76
N ALA A 113 12.15 7.77 5.11
CA ALA A 113 11.36 8.77 4.41
C ALA A 113 11.95 9.09 3.03
N GLU A 114 13.27 9.10 2.87
CA GLU A 114 13.91 9.35 1.58
C GLU A 114 13.62 8.19 0.60
N VAL A 115 13.73 6.95 1.08
CA VAL A 115 13.47 5.77 0.24
C VAL A 115 12.01 5.72 -0.19
N VAL A 116 11.07 5.98 0.71
CA VAL A 116 9.64 5.94 0.39
C VAL A 116 9.25 7.06 -0.55
N VAL A 117 9.72 8.30 -0.36
CA VAL A 117 9.41 9.39 -1.30
C VAL A 117 9.90 9.06 -2.72
N ALA A 118 11.09 8.47 -2.85
CA ALA A 118 11.61 8.03 -4.15
C ALA A 118 10.74 6.91 -4.77
N ASP A 119 10.26 5.95 -3.97
CA ASP A 119 9.35 4.90 -4.44
C ASP A 119 7.98 5.48 -4.85
N CYS A 120 7.45 6.45 -4.11
CA CYS A 120 6.20 7.12 -4.45
C CYS A 120 6.30 7.87 -5.79
N GLU A 121 7.39 8.59 -6.02
CA GLU A 121 7.67 9.25 -7.30
C GLU A 121 7.76 8.23 -8.45
N ALA A 122 8.51 7.14 -8.25
CA ALA A 122 8.67 6.08 -9.25
C ALA A 122 7.34 5.39 -9.61
N ASN A 123 6.42 5.28 -8.66
CA ASN A 123 5.10 4.67 -8.85
C ASN A 123 3.99 5.68 -9.20
N GLY A 124 4.31 6.97 -9.31
CA GLY A 124 3.33 8.02 -9.63
C GLY A 124 2.28 8.24 -8.54
N ILE A 125 2.59 7.91 -7.28
CA ILE A 125 1.72 8.19 -6.14
C ILE A 125 2.04 9.60 -5.65
N PRO A 126 1.07 10.54 -5.66
CA PRO A 126 1.32 11.89 -5.19
C PRO A 126 1.66 11.90 -3.71
N THR A 127 2.51 12.84 -3.34
CA THR A 127 2.81 13.17 -1.95
C THR A 127 1.95 14.37 -1.51
N VAL A 128 2.38 15.13 -0.50
CA VAL A 128 1.60 16.22 0.11
C VAL A 128 1.26 17.36 -0.84
#